data_AF-A0A7Z9MJS2-F1
#
_entry.id   AF-A0A7Z9MJS2-F1
#
_cell.length_a   1.000
_cell.length_b   1.000
_cell.length_c   1.000
_cell.angle_alpha   90.00
_cell.angle_beta   90.00
_cell.angle_gamma   90.00
#
_symmetry.space_group_name_H-M   'P 1'
#
loop_
_entity.id
_entity.type
_entity.pdbx_description
1 polymer ?
#
loop_
_entity_poly.entity_id
_entity_poly.type
_entity_poly.pdbx_seq_one_letter_code
_entity_poly.pdbx_strand_id
1 'polypeptide(L)'
;MTLAGGNRITYVGTPHMLCRDGVEIWADSSISYAETGLDHLIGNIRFLDDAGELRADEARYFSEQGRLQASGNVFVQDTLDGFTIENGNLVYLRPTDFRDEAEITVSIADDRFRPRAILKMKADDSGQPGTESDEIVRTLEEDSVDIPYTVVGDRIFLRGTNYFRSVGDVTIERDSLLAFADSAEYDEVSGRIHLAGSAKVEVPNYNLAGKTIDMVLDGNSFKTIAAHGEAILVGDDLTITSPEIQLYMNEGLLDRLVAFTHTNEGVRTVEPLVPQPVAVGEDFQLTADSLDISVPKEVME
;
A
#
# COMPACT_ATOMS: atom_id res chain seq x y z
N MET A 1 14.56 27.56 34.75
CA MET A 1 14.41 28.98 35.17
C MET A 1 12.92 29.29 35.08
N THR A 2 12.22 29.42 36.21
CA THR A 2 10.78 29.67 36.24
C THR A 2 10.55 31.17 36.19
N LEU A 3 10.06 31.68 35.05
CA LEU A 3 9.57 33.06 34.95
C LEU A 3 8.23 33.14 35.70
N ALA A 4 8.09 34.17 36.55
CA ALA A 4 6.90 34.37 37.36
C ALA A 4 5.78 34.98 36.49
N GLY A 5 4.72 34.20 36.30
CA GLY A 5 3.54 34.53 35.50
C GLY A 5 3.67 34.09 34.04
N GLY A 6 3.05 32.96 33.68
CA GLY A 6 2.99 32.50 32.29
C GLY A 6 3.90 31.30 31.98
N ASN A 7 3.34 30.33 31.27
CA ASN A 7 4.00 29.31 30.46
C ASN A 7 5.18 28.62 31.15
N ARG A 8 4.90 27.57 31.93
CA ARG A 8 5.94 26.68 32.45
C ARG A 8 6.57 25.90 31.29
N ILE A 9 7.80 26.28 30.94
CA ILE A 9 8.67 25.56 30.00
C ILE A 9 9.72 24.79 30.80
N THR A 10 9.82 23.48 30.56
CA THR A 10 10.79 22.60 31.22
C THR A 10 11.79 22.09 30.20
N TYR A 11 13.07 22.06 30.56
CA TYR A 11 14.15 21.52 29.73
C TYR A 11 14.73 20.31 30.44
N VAL A 12 14.85 19.19 29.74
CA VAL A 12 15.37 17.93 30.30
C VAL A 12 16.41 17.35 29.36
N GLY A 13 17.58 16.98 29.90
CA GLY A 13 18.58 16.20 29.17
C GLY A 13 18.35 14.70 29.39
N THR A 14 18.57 13.90 28.34
CA THR A 14 18.35 12.45 28.32
C THR A 14 17.02 12.02 28.97
N PRO A 15 15.88 12.59 28.56
CA PRO A 15 14.59 12.25 29.14
C PRO A 15 14.22 10.78 28.86
N HIS A 16 13.65 10.14 29.88
CA HIS A 16 12.81 8.94 29.73
C HIS A 16 11.45 9.28 30.31
N MET A 17 10.45 9.41 29.43
CA MET A 17 9.09 9.79 29.79
C MET A 17 8.20 8.56 29.72
N LEU A 18 7.54 8.26 30.84
CA LEU A 18 6.51 7.23 30.92
C LEU A 18 5.15 7.93 31.00
N CYS A 19 4.35 7.78 29.95
CA CYS A 19 3.00 8.32 29.88
C CYS A 19 2.01 7.41 30.63
N ARG A 20 0.84 7.95 30.99
CA ARG A 20 -0.18 7.18 31.73
C ARG A 20 -0.81 6.05 30.93
N ASP A 21 -0.79 6.18 29.61
CA ASP A 21 -1.31 5.23 28.62
C ASP A 21 -0.28 4.16 28.25
N GLY A 22 0.84 4.06 28.98
CA GLY A 22 1.87 3.04 28.75
C GLY A 22 2.91 3.40 27.69
N VAL A 23 2.77 4.55 27.03
CA VAL A 23 3.76 5.03 26.07
C VAL A 23 5.07 5.40 26.76
N GLU A 24 6.18 4.95 26.18
CA GLU A 24 7.53 5.29 26.62
C GLU A 24 8.26 6.11 25.54
N ILE A 25 8.89 7.21 25.97
CA ILE A 25 9.60 8.12 25.07
C ILE A 25 11.00 8.40 25.60
N TRP A 26 12.01 8.16 24.76
CA TRP A 26 13.40 8.52 24.98
C TRP A 26 13.86 9.56 23.95
N ALA A 27 14.77 10.44 24.36
CA ALA A 27 15.47 11.37 23.48
C ALA A 27 16.79 11.80 24.14
N ASP A 28 17.66 12.49 23.40
CA ASP A 28 18.85 13.14 23.97
C ASP A 28 18.47 14.40 24.76
N SER A 29 17.41 15.09 24.36
CA SER A 29 16.88 16.27 25.06
C SER A 29 15.39 16.47 24.79
N SER A 30 14.68 17.10 25.72
CA SER A 30 13.30 17.55 25.53
C SER A 30 13.04 18.96 26.07
N ILE A 31 12.07 19.62 25.44
CA ILE A 31 11.48 20.88 25.86
C ILE A 31 9.97 20.66 26.01
N SER A 32 9.48 20.72 27.24
CA SER A 32 8.06 20.54 27.56
C SER A 32 7.36 21.87 27.77
N TYR A 33 6.27 22.11 27.05
CA TYR A 33 5.42 23.29 27.13
C TYR A 33 4.10 22.91 27.80
N ALA A 34 4.03 23.16 29.12
CA ALA A 34 2.93 22.63 29.95
C ALA A 34 1.53 23.18 29.58
N GLU A 35 1.45 24.37 28.99
CA GLU A 35 0.15 24.98 28.62
C GLU A 35 -0.46 24.37 27.36
N THR A 36 0.35 23.85 26.45
CA THR A 36 -0.10 23.30 25.16
C THR A 36 -0.04 21.77 25.14
N GLY A 37 0.42 21.14 26.22
CA GLY A 37 0.66 19.69 26.28
C GLY A 37 1.66 19.20 25.22
N LEU A 38 2.58 20.07 24.80
CA LEU A 38 3.56 19.80 23.74
C LEU A 38 4.91 19.44 24.35
N ASP A 39 5.48 18.33 23.90
CA ASP A 39 6.87 17.97 24.12
C ASP A 39 7.64 18.00 22.81
N HIS A 40 8.66 18.86 22.74
CA HIS A 40 9.61 18.89 21.64
C HIS A 40 10.81 18.02 22.02
N LEU A 41 11.05 16.97 21.23
CA LEU A 41 12.04 15.92 21.44
C LEU A 41 13.16 16.10 20.41
N ILE A 42 14.41 15.96 20.84
CA ILE A 42 15.59 16.23 20.04
C ILE A 42 16.62 15.11 20.27
N GLY A 43 17.07 14.50 19.17
CA GLY A 43 18.14 13.51 19.12
C GLY A 43 17.71 12.11 19.59
N ASN A 44 18.08 11.09 18.81
CA ASN A 44 17.92 9.65 19.12
C ASN A 44 16.56 9.31 19.73
N ILE A 45 15.49 9.80 19.09
CA ILE A 45 14.15 9.65 19.63
C ILE A 45 13.72 8.22 19.46
N ARG A 46 13.16 7.66 20.52
CA ARG A 46 12.50 6.37 20.53
C ARG A 46 11.14 6.55 21.18
N PHE A 47 10.09 6.27 20.45
CA PHE A 47 8.71 6.29 20.91
C PHE A 47 8.20 4.85 20.84
N LEU A 48 7.75 4.32 21.97
CA LEU A 48 7.24 2.96 22.09
C LEU A 48 5.81 3.01 22.61
N ASP A 49 4.89 2.37 21.90
CA ASP A 49 3.53 2.13 22.33
C ASP A 49 3.20 0.63 22.29
N ASP A 50 1.91 0.30 22.38
CA ASP A 50 1.38 -1.05 22.29
C ASP A 50 1.45 -1.65 20.89
N ALA A 51 1.53 -0.82 19.84
CA ALA A 51 1.61 -1.26 18.45
C ALA A 51 3.06 -1.51 18.02
N GLY A 52 4.00 -0.65 18.42
CA GLY A 52 5.40 -0.83 18.07
C GLY A 52 6.32 0.34 18.42
N GLU A 53 7.37 0.49 17.61
CA GLU A 53 8.46 1.44 17.82
C GLU A 53 8.55 2.46 16.67
N LEU A 54 8.68 3.73 17.03
CA LEU A 54 9.02 4.82 16.12
C LEU A 54 10.34 5.46 16.55
N ARG A 55 11.22 5.67 15.57
CA ARG A 55 12.53 6.34 15.74
C ARG A 55 12.64 7.55 14.83
N ALA A 56 13.30 8.59 15.32
CA ALA A 56 13.52 9.84 14.58
C ALA A 56 14.66 10.67 15.18
N ASP A 57 15.08 11.72 14.46
CA ASP A 57 16.06 12.70 14.98
C ASP A 57 15.38 13.86 15.69
N GLU A 58 14.19 14.26 15.25
CA GLU A 58 13.39 15.32 15.85
C GLU A 58 11.92 14.91 15.89
N ALA A 59 11.22 15.23 16.98
CA ALA A 59 9.79 14.99 17.06
C ALA A 59 9.04 15.99 17.96
N ARG A 60 7.76 16.18 17.69
CA ARG A 60 6.82 16.97 18.48
C ARG A 60 5.64 16.11 18.87
N TYR A 61 5.48 15.90 20.17
CA TYR A 61 4.42 15.11 20.74
C TYR A 61 3.36 16.00 21.39
N PHE A 62 2.11 15.84 20.96
CA PHE A 62 0.95 16.56 21.46
C PHE A 62 0.07 15.57 22.22
N SER A 63 0.30 15.46 23.52
CA SER A 63 -0.34 14.46 24.39
C SER A 63 -1.88 14.52 24.35
N GLU A 64 -2.46 15.72 24.44
CA GLU A 64 -3.92 15.91 24.42
C GLU A 64 -4.58 15.54 23.08
N GLN A 65 -3.81 15.55 21.98
CA GLN A 65 -4.30 15.23 20.64
C GLN A 65 -4.00 13.78 20.25
N GLY A 66 -3.16 13.08 21.02
CA GLY A 66 -2.59 11.79 20.64
C GLY A 66 -1.86 11.89 19.31
N ARG A 67 -1.08 12.95 19.10
CA ARG A 67 -0.41 13.26 17.83
C ARG A 67 1.10 13.33 18.02
N LEU A 68 1.84 12.67 17.15
CA LEU A 68 3.29 12.73 17.05
C LEU A 68 3.68 13.20 15.66
N GLN A 69 4.55 14.19 15.56
CA GLN A 69 5.17 14.61 14.31
C GLN A 69 6.66 14.32 14.39
N ALA A 70 7.23 13.63 13.41
CA ALA A 70 8.62 13.20 13.42
C ALA A 70 9.32 13.51 12.09
N SER A 71 10.61 13.83 12.16
CA SER A 71 11.45 14.14 10.99
C SER A 71 12.90 13.69 11.18
N GLY A 72 13.64 13.65 10.08
CA GLY A 72 15.02 13.13 10.02
C GLY A 72 15.04 11.65 9.65
N ASN A 73 15.83 10.85 10.37
CA ASN A 73 15.89 9.39 10.22
C ASN A 73 14.62 8.71 10.76
N VAL A 74 13.47 8.94 10.10
CA VAL A 74 12.19 8.34 10.48
C VAL A 74 12.20 6.85 10.14
N PHE A 75 11.91 6.04 11.16
CA PHE A 75 11.70 4.60 11.05
C PHE A 75 10.52 4.21 11.94
N VAL A 76 9.56 3.47 11.39
CA VAL A 76 8.44 2.89 12.15
C VAL A 76 8.46 1.40 11.95
N GLN A 77 8.33 0.65 13.03
CA GLN A 77 8.11 -0.77 13.01
C GLN A 77 6.87 -1.09 13.83
N ASP A 78 5.85 -1.59 13.15
CA ASP A 78 4.67 -2.12 13.80
C ASP A 78 4.84 -3.62 14.01
N THR A 79 4.64 -4.07 15.25
CA THR A 79 4.85 -5.47 15.65
C THR A 79 3.56 -6.29 15.64
N LEU A 80 2.40 -5.64 15.59
CA LEU A 80 1.09 -6.29 15.51
C LEU A 80 0.73 -6.60 14.06
N ASP A 81 0.87 -5.58 13.22
CA ASP A 81 0.41 -5.56 11.84
C ASP A 81 1.54 -5.93 10.86
N GLY A 82 2.78 -5.91 11.35
CA GLY A 82 3.95 -6.41 10.63
C GLY A 82 4.40 -5.52 9.47
N PHE A 83 4.08 -4.22 9.51
CA PHE A 83 4.60 -3.26 8.55
C PHE A 83 5.83 -2.50 9.06
N THR A 84 6.60 -1.97 8.11
CA THR A 84 7.73 -1.07 8.39
C THR A 84 7.65 0.13 7.48
N ILE A 85 7.98 1.31 7.99
CA ILE A 85 8.04 2.56 7.22
C ILE A 85 9.38 3.21 7.45
N GLU A 86 9.99 3.69 6.38
CA GLU A 86 11.28 4.35 6.38
C GLU A 86 11.20 5.66 5.60
N ASN A 87 12.04 6.61 6.00
CA ASN A 87 12.24 7.92 5.37
C ASN A 87 11.02 8.85 5.41
N GLY A 88 11.26 10.12 5.06
CA GLY A 88 10.24 11.16 5.01
C GLY A 88 9.94 11.82 6.37
N ASN A 89 8.95 12.70 6.35
CA ASN A 89 8.37 13.33 7.53
C ASN A 89 7.08 12.61 7.89
N LEU A 90 6.94 12.26 9.16
CA LEU A 90 5.82 11.48 9.64
C LEU A 90 4.90 12.28 10.55
N VAL A 91 3.60 12.04 10.40
CA VAL A 91 2.56 12.42 11.35
C VAL A 91 1.83 11.15 11.74
N TYR A 92 1.90 10.79 13.02
CA TYR A 92 1.21 9.67 13.62
C TYR A 92 0.10 10.19 14.54
N LEU A 93 -1.10 9.66 14.33
CA LEU A 93 -2.30 9.96 15.08
C LEU A 93 -2.76 8.66 15.74
N ARG A 94 -2.62 8.58 17.07
CA ARG A 94 -2.97 7.38 17.86
C ARG A 94 -4.48 7.13 17.96
N PRO A 95 -4.95 5.94 18.31
CA PRO A 95 -6.34 5.77 18.71
C PRO A 95 -6.70 6.69 19.90
N THR A 96 -7.92 7.24 19.89
CA THR A 96 -8.46 8.10 20.95
C THR A 96 -9.97 7.87 21.07
N ASP A 97 -10.63 8.41 22.09
CA ASP A 97 -12.10 8.30 22.27
C ASP A 97 -12.93 8.85 21.08
N PHE A 98 -12.30 9.61 20.19
CA PHE A 98 -12.92 10.19 18.99
C PHE A 98 -12.25 9.73 17.68
N ARG A 99 -11.36 8.74 17.75
CA ARG A 99 -10.61 8.18 16.62
C ARG A 99 -10.36 6.71 16.88
N ASP A 100 -11.13 5.86 16.22
CA ASP A 100 -11.16 4.42 16.48
C ASP A 100 -9.85 3.74 16.06
N GLU A 101 -9.23 4.22 14.98
CA GLU A 101 -8.03 3.62 14.39
C GLU A 101 -6.85 4.59 14.39
N ALA A 102 -5.64 4.04 14.41
CA ALA A 102 -4.43 4.83 14.24
C ALA A 102 -4.28 5.28 12.77
N GLU A 103 -3.78 6.51 12.56
CA GLU A 103 -3.45 7.01 11.22
C GLU A 103 -1.98 7.41 11.16
N ILE A 104 -1.31 6.98 10.10
CA ILE A 104 0.07 7.36 9.80
C ILE A 104 0.09 8.06 8.45
N THR A 105 0.57 9.29 8.42
CA THR A 105 0.90 9.99 7.18
C THR A 105 2.39 10.20 7.11
N VAL A 106 3.01 9.72 6.04
CA VAL A 106 4.42 9.96 5.73
C VAL A 106 4.46 10.78 4.45
N SER A 107 5.26 11.84 4.42
CA SER A 107 5.40 12.69 3.25
C SER A 107 6.88 12.91 2.97
N ILE A 108 7.19 13.16 1.71
CA ILE A 108 8.55 13.45 1.27
C ILE A 108 9.18 14.57 2.10
N ALA A 109 10.38 14.33 2.60
CA ALA A 109 11.17 15.33 3.33
C ALA A 109 12.06 16.12 2.35
N ASP A 110 12.68 15.40 1.42
CA ASP A 110 13.40 15.93 0.26
C ASP A 110 13.35 14.89 -0.89
N ASP A 111 13.71 15.30 -2.11
CA ASP A 111 13.66 14.45 -3.30
C ASP A 111 14.56 13.20 -3.24
N ARG A 112 15.48 13.10 -2.26
CA ARG A 112 16.44 12.00 -2.14
C ARG A 112 15.94 10.89 -1.24
N PHE A 113 15.04 11.22 -0.30
CA PHE A 113 14.54 10.30 0.71
C PHE A 113 13.01 10.19 0.63
N ARG A 114 12.53 9.53 -0.43
CA ARG A 114 11.11 9.22 -0.62
C ARG A 114 10.66 8.20 0.45
N PRO A 115 9.44 8.39 1.01
CA PRO A 115 8.82 7.40 1.89
C PRO A 115 8.81 6.00 1.27
N ARG A 116 9.22 5.02 2.07
CA ARG A 116 9.21 3.60 1.71
C ARG A 116 8.46 2.82 2.78
N ALA A 117 7.42 2.10 2.38
CA ALA A 117 6.67 1.21 3.26
C ALA A 117 6.87 -0.25 2.84
N ILE A 118 7.04 -1.14 3.81
CA ILE A 118 7.06 -2.59 3.65
C ILE A 118 5.80 -3.10 4.32
N LEU A 119 4.91 -3.71 3.55
CA LEU A 119 3.52 -4.01 3.94
C LEU A 119 3.17 -5.46 3.67
N LYS A 120 2.30 -6.03 4.49
CA LYS A 120 1.71 -7.34 4.28
C LYS A 120 0.26 -7.18 3.84
N MET A 121 0.05 -7.03 2.54
CA MET A 121 -1.30 -6.89 1.98
C MET A 121 -1.91 -8.26 1.72
N LYS A 122 -3.14 -8.46 2.17
CA LYS A 122 -3.91 -9.70 1.98
C LYS A 122 -5.38 -9.36 1.69
N ALA A 123 -6.13 -10.32 1.16
CA ALA A 123 -7.59 -10.21 1.19
C ALA A 123 -8.11 -10.57 2.60
N ASP A 124 -9.24 -9.99 2.99
CA ASP A 124 -9.96 -10.43 4.20
C ASP A 124 -10.41 -11.89 4.05
N ASP A 125 -9.91 -12.77 4.92
CA ASP A 125 -10.20 -14.21 4.95
C ASP A 125 -11.53 -14.51 5.68
N SER A 126 -12.22 -13.49 6.21
CA SER A 126 -13.45 -13.65 6.98
C SER A 126 -14.70 -14.00 6.13
N GLY A 127 -14.55 -14.07 4.80
CA GLY A 127 -15.64 -14.19 3.84
C GLY A 127 -16.02 -15.59 3.35
N GLN A 128 -15.37 -16.66 3.78
CA GLN A 128 -15.70 -18.02 3.35
C GLN A 128 -16.80 -18.63 4.24
N PRO A 129 -18.05 -18.78 3.78
CA PRO A 129 -19.10 -19.40 4.58
C PRO A 129 -18.93 -20.93 4.51
N GLY A 130 -18.49 -21.52 5.60
CA GLY A 130 -18.65 -22.96 5.87
C GLY A 130 -17.36 -23.76 5.91
N THR A 131 -16.66 -23.70 7.02
CA THR A 131 -16.14 -24.93 7.63
C THR A 131 -16.19 -24.77 9.14
N GLU A 132 -17.33 -25.17 9.71
CA GLU A 132 -17.47 -25.33 11.15
C GLU A 132 -16.37 -26.28 11.62
N SER A 133 -15.48 -25.76 12.47
CA SER A 133 -14.69 -26.46 13.47
C SER A 133 -14.56 -27.98 13.30
N ASP A 134 -13.53 -28.41 12.58
CA ASP A 134 -12.89 -29.70 12.83
C ASP A 134 -11.47 -29.42 13.32
N GLU A 135 -11.35 -29.36 14.64
CA GLU A 135 -10.09 -29.40 15.37
C GLU A 135 -9.48 -30.78 15.09
N ILE A 136 -8.56 -30.91 14.12
CA ILE A 136 -7.50 -31.94 13.97
C ILE A 136 -6.83 -31.78 12.59
N VAL A 137 -5.52 -31.45 12.59
CA VAL A 137 -4.56 -31.37 11.45
C VAL A 137 -4.64 -30.12 10.55
N ARG A 138 -4.32 -28.93 11.08
CA ARG A 138 -3.54 -27.95 10.30
C ARG A 138 -2.08 -28.37 10.39
N THR A 139 -1.67 -29.29 9.52
CA THR A 139 -0.27 -29.71 9.39
C THR A 139 0.08 -29.46 7.94
N LEU A 140 0.93 -28.46 7.73
CA LEU A 140 1.60 -28.11 6.48
C LEU A 140 0.75 -27.36 5.43
N GLU A 141 0.32 -26.14 5.76
CA GLU A 141 0.44 -25.01 4.82
C GLU A 141 1.63 -24.14 5.28
N GLU A 142 2.75 -24.78 5.60
CA GLU A 142 4.06 -24.13 5.72
C GLU A 142 4.68 -24.10 4.32
N ASP A 143 4.29 -23.13 3.49
CA ASP A 143 5.15 -22.62 2.38
C ASP A 143 4.54 -21.47 1.55
N SER A 144 3.42 -20.86 1.96
CA SER A 144 3.14 -19.50 1.46
C SER A 144 4.09 -18.54 2.19
N VAL A 145 5.27 -18.33 1.61
CA VAL A 145 6.16 -17.25 2.05
C VAL A 145 5.31 -15.98 2.03
N ASP A 146 5.13 -15.37 3.20
CA ASP A 146 4.44 -14.09 3.35
C ASP A 146 5.36 -13.00 2.78
N ILE A 147 5.44 -12.94 1.44
CA ILE A 147 6.31 -12.03 0.71
C ILE A 147 5.70 -10.63 0.81
N PRO A 148 6.38 -9.68 1.49
CA PRO A 148 5.84 -8.35 1.69
C PRO A 148 5.89 -7.54 0.40
N TYR A 149 5.00 -6.55 0.33
CA TYR A 149 4.99 -5.51 -0.69
C TYR A 149 5.90 -4.37 -0.24
N THR A 150 6.83 -3.95 -1.09
CA THR A 150 7.55 -2.69 -0.89
C THR A 150 6.87 -1.61 -1.71
N VAL A 151 6.39 -0.55 -1.07
CA VAL A 151 5.76 0.59 -1.74
C VAL A 151 6.57 1.86 -1.50
N VAL A 152 6.90 2.56 -2.58
CA VAL A 152 7.60 3.84 -2.56
C VAL A 152 6.71 4.88 -3.23
N GLY A 153 6.56 6.05 -2.61
CA GLY A 153 5.77 7.17 -3.14
C GLY A 153 6.11 8.47 -2.44
N ASP A 154 5.56 9.60 -2.89
CA ASP A 154 5.83 10.91 -2.28
C ASP A 154 5.06 11.14 -0.99
N ARG A 155 3.88 10.54 -0.90
CA ARG A 155 3.09 10.52 0.33
C ARG A 155 2.43 9.17 0.50
N ILE A 156 2.57 8.63 1.70
CA ILE A 156 1.98 7.37 2.14
C ILE A 156 1.02 7.68 3.29
N PHE A 157 -0.16 7.09 3.23
CA PHE A 157 -1.19 7.17 4.26
C PHE A 157 -1.64 5.77 4.64
N LEU A 158 -1.60 5.45 5.92
CA LEU A 158 -2.14 4.23 6.50
C LEU A 158 -3.21 4.59 7.52
N ARG A 159 -4.23 3.75 7.61
CA ARG A 159 -5.26 3.82 8.64
C ARG A 159 -5.60 2.40 9.07
N GLY A 160 -5.33 2.12 10.34
CA GLY A 160 -5.35 0.76 10.88
C GLY A 160 -4.52 -0.20 10.02
N THR A 161 -4.99 -1.43 9.92
CA THR A 161 -4.43 -2.50 9.07
C THR A 161 -5.01 -2.54 7.66
N ASN A 162 -6.21 -1.98 7.48
CA ASN A 162 -7.08 -2.35 6.37
C ASN A 162 -7.01 -1.37 5.19
N TYR A 163 -6.40 -0.20 5.38
CA TYR A 163 -6.41 0.86 4.39
C TYR A 163 -5.02 1.46 4.19
N PHE A 164 -4.59 1.48 2.94
CA PHE A 164 -3.34 2.09 2.50
C PHE A 164 -3.56 2.94 1.26
N ARG A 165 -2.91 4.10 1.21
CA ARG A 165 -2.89 4.96 0.03
C ARG A 165 -1.52 5.59 -0.17
N SER A 166 -1.00 5.50 -1.38
CA SER A 166 0.22 6.17 -1.81
C SER A 166 -0.05 7.08 -3.01
N VAL A 167 0.62 8.22 -3.08
CA VAL A 167 0.53 9.17 -4.19
C VAL A 167 1.89 9.77 -4.53
N GLY A 168 2.04 10.19 -5.78
CA GLY A 168 3.26 10.76 -6.34
C GLY A 168 4.24 9.65 -6.74
N ASP A 169 4.43 9.45 -8.04
CA ASP A 169 5.34 8.48 -8.68
C ASP A 169 5.47 7.16 -7.91
N VAL A 170 4.34 6.49 -7.70
CA VAL A 170 4.24 5.29 -6.87
C VAL A 170 4.90 4.11 -7.58
N THR A 171 5.73 3.38 -6.84
CA THR A 171 6.29 2.08 -7.23
C THR A 171 5.91 1.04 -6.20
N ILE A 172 5.40 -0.11 -6.64
CA ILE A 172 5.11 -1.28 -5.80
C ILE A 172 5.96 -2.43 -6.30
N GLU A 173 6.68 -3.08 -5.40
CA GLU A 173 7.49 -4.26 -5.68
C GLU A 173 7.01 -5.43 -4.82
N ARG A 174 6.81 -6.60 -5.43
CA ARG A 174 6.56 -7.85 -4.72
C ARG A 174 7.04 -9.04 -5.53
N ASP A 175 7.97 -9.81 -4.98
CA ASP A 175 8.60 -10.93 -5.67
C ASP A 175 9.13 -10.50 -7.06
N SER A 176 8.54 -10.99 -8.14
CA SER A 176 8.88 -10.67 -9.52
C SER A 176 7.98 -9.61 -10.16
N LEU A 177 6.98 -9.12 -9.43
CA LEU A 177 6.05 -8.07 -9.87
C LEU A 177 6.57 -6.68 -9.51
N LEU A 178 6.62 -5.81 -10.52
CA LEU A 178 6.82 -4.37 -10.37
C LEU A 178 5.60 -3.64 -10.88
N ALA A 179 5.07 -2.68 -10.14
CA ALA A 179 3.95 -1.85 -10.58
C ALA A 179 4.23 -0.37 -10.37
N PHE A 180 3.71 0.45 -11.28
CA PHE A 180 3.94 1.89 -11.34
C PHE A 180 2.61 2.62 -11.54
N ALA A 181 2.43 3.77 -10.90
CA ALA A 181 1.28 4.66 -11.09
C ALA A 181 1.51 6.04 -10.46
N ASP A 182 0.67 7.03 -10.78
CA ASP A 182 0.64 8.31 -10.05
C ASP A 182 0.08 8.13 -8.62
N SER A 183 -0.78 7.13 -8.42
CA SER A 183 -1.36 6.78 -7.13
C SER A 183 -1.71 5.31 -7.01
N ALA A 184 -1.62 4.79 -5.79
CA ALA A 184 -2.05 3.45 -5.42
C ALA A 184 -2.94 3.49 -4.17
N GLU A 185 -3.97 2.66 -4.14
CA GLU A 185 -4.87 2.50 -3.00
C GLU A 185 -5.10 1.01 -2.75
N TYR A 186 -5.03 0.59 -1.50
CA TYR A 186 -5.35 -0.75 -1.05
C TYR A 186 -6.42 -0.67 0.04
N ASP A 187 -7.43 -1.51 -0.12
CA ASP A 187 -8.54 -1.67 0.81
C ASP A 187 -8.75 -3.18 1.04
N GLU A 188 -8.48 -3.63 2.26
CA GLU A 188 -8.56 -5.04 2.68
C GLU A 188 -9.99 -5.60 2.58
N VAL A 189 -11.01 -4.78 2.89
CA VAL A 189 -12.42 -5.18 2.85
C VAL A 189 -12.83 -5.51 1.42
N SER A 190 -12.34 -4.75 0.45
CA SER A 190 -12.56 -5.04 -0.97
C SER A 190 -11.58 -6.06 -1.55
N GLY A 191 -10.49 -6.37 -0.83
CA GLY A 191 -9.40 -7.22 -1.31
C GLY A 191 -8.76 -6.68 -2.59
N ARG A 192 -8.75 -5.36 -2.80
CA ARG A 192 -8.35 -4.73 -4.07
C ARG A 192 -7.20 -3.75 -3.87
N ILE A 193 -6.25 -3.79 -4.81
CA ILE A 193 -5.27 -2.75 -5.05
C ILE A 193 -5.66 -2.01 -6.33
N HIS A 194 -5.88 -0.70 -6.23
CA HIS A 194 -6.20 0.19 -7.33
C HIS A 194 -5.00 1.06 -7.67
N LEU A 195 -4.54 1.00 -8.91
CA LEU A 195 -3.47 1.83 -9.47
C LEU A 195 -4.10 2.83 -10.45
N ALA A 196 -3.76 4.11 -10.31
CA ALA A 196 -4.32 5.16 -11.16
C ALA A 196 -3.29 6.20 -11.59
N GLY A 197 -3.42 6.63 -12.85
CA GLY A 197 -2.52 7.59 -13.47
C GLY A 197 -1.32 6.88 -14.08
N SER A 198 -1.40 6.60 -15.38
CA SER A 198 -0.36 5.88 -16.13
C SER A 198 0.03 4.54 -15.49
N ALA A 199 -0.98 3.74 -15.11
CA ALA A 199 -0.77 2.50 -14.39
C ALA A 199 -0.06 1.46 -15.27
N LYS A 200 0.96 0.82 -14.71
CA LYS A 200 1.75 -0.23 -15.36
C LYS A 200 2.06 -1.34 -14.38
N VAL A 201 2.02 -2.58 -14.85
CA VAL A 201 2.48 -3.79 -14.15
C VAL A 201 3.48 -4.49 -15.06
N GLU A 202 4.65 -4.79 -14.54
CA GLU A 202 5.72 -5.52 -15.21
C GLU A 202 5.96 -6.83 -14.44
N VAL A 203 5.93 -7.93 -15.18
CA VAL A 203 6.31 -9.26 -14.69
C VAL A 203 7.22 -9.91 -15.76
N PRO A 204 7.96 -10.99 -15.44
CA PRO A 204 8.99 -11.52 -16.34
C PRO A 204 8.53 -11.86 -17.76
N ASN A 205 7.26 -12.24 -17.94
CA ASN A 205 6.71 -12.73 -19.20
C ASN A 205 5.73 -11.77 -19.90
N TYR A 206 5.31 -10.68 -19.24
CA TYR A 206 4.46 -9.67 -19.86
C TYR A 206 4.52 -8.32 -19.13
N ASN A 207 4.19 -7.28 -19.88
CA ASN A 207 3.93 -5.95 -19.36
C ASN A 207 2.47 -5.58 -19.64
N LEU A 208 1.75 -5.12 -18.63
CA LEU A 208 0.39 -4.62 -18.73
C LEU A 208 0.37 -3.14 -18.40
N ALA A 209 -0.22 -2.32 -19.25
CA ALA A 209 -0.37 -0.88 -19.04
C ALA A 209 -1.81 -0.45 -19.29
N GLY A 210 -2.24 0.63 -18.64
CA GLY A 210 -3.54 1.27 -18.85
C GLY A 210 -3.64 2.59 -18.09
N LYS A 211 -4.76 3.29 -18.23
CA LYS A 211 -5.04 4.49 -17.42
C LYS A 211 -5.17 4.15 -15.94
N THR A 212 -5.82 3.02 -15.65
CA THR A 212 -5.92 2.44 -14.30
C THR A 212 -5.72 0.93 -14.38
N ILE A 213 -5.20 0.34 -13.30
CA ILE A 213 -5.09 -1.12 -13.14
C ILE A 213 -5.69 -1.50 -11.80
N ASP A 214 -6.52 -2.54 -11.81
CA ASP A 214 -7.19 -3.09 -10.64
C ASP A 214 -6.73 -4.53 -10.40
N MET A 215 -6.16 -4.76 -9.23
CA MET A 215 -5.66 -6.06 -8.82
C MET A 215 -6.51 -6.57 -7.66
N VAL A 216 -7.15 -7.72 -7.85
CA VAL A 216 -7.96 -8.39 -6.83
C VAL A 216 -7.14 -9.51 -6.22
N LEU A 217 -7.01 -9.48 -4.90
CA LEU A 217 -6.30 -10.47 -4.09
C LEU A 217 -7.22 -11.64 -3.73
N ASP A 218 -6.61 -12.82 -3.57
CA ASP A 218 -7.19 -14.02 -2.99
C ASP A 218 -6.14 -14.63 -2.05
N GLY A 219 -6.36 -14.43 -0.75
CA GLY A 219 -5.33 -14.61 0.29
C GLY A 219 -4.10 -13.76 0.01
N ASN A 220 -2.96 -14.41 -0.27
CA ASN A 220 -1.67 -13.81 -0.59
C ASN A 220 -1.32 -13.89 -2.09
N SER A 221 -2.29 -14.15 -2.96
CA SER A 221 -2.09 -14.25 -4.41
C SER A 221 -3.02 -13.29 -5.14
N PHE A 222 -2.73 -13.00 -6.41
CA PHE A 222 -3.67 -12.29 -7.26
C PHE A 222 -4.64 -13.29 -7.88
N LYS A 223 -5.92 -12.95 -7.87
CA LYS A 223 -6.98 -13.65 -8.60
C LYS A 223 -7.25 -13.02 -9.95
N THR A 224 -7.16 -11.69 -10.02
CA THR A 224 -7.46 -10.93 -11.24
C THR A 224 -6.61 -9.68 -11.30
N ILE A 225 -6.12 -9.33 -12.49
CA ILE A 225 -5.49 -8.05 -12.80
C ILE A 225 -6.20 -7.48 -14.03
N ALA A 226 -6.84 -6.32 -13.90
CA ALA A 226 -7.60 -5.69 -14.97
C ALA A 226 -7.02 -4.31 -15.29
N ALA A 227 -6.65 -4.08 -16.54
CA ALA A 227 -6.24 -2.76 -17.04
C ALA A 227 -7.40 -2.11 -17.79
N HIS A 228 -7.63 -0.83 -17.51
CA HIS A 228 -8.72 -0.05 -18.06
C HIS A 228 -8.21 1.23 -18.72
N GLY A 229 -8.86 1.62 -19.82
CA GLY A 229 -8.60 2.86 -20.54
C GLY A 229 -7.29 2.81 -21.32
N GLU A 230 -7.40 2.46 -22.60
CA GLU A 230 -6.25 2.28 -23.51
C GLU A 230 -5.28 1.21 -22.98
N ALA A 231 -5.84 0.06 -22.60
CA ALA A 231 -5.07 -1.05 -22.06
C ALA A 231 -4.20 -1.69 -23.15
N ILE A 232 -2.94 -1.94 -22.80
CA ILE A 232 -1.94 -2.57 -23.67
C ILE A 232 -1.27 -3.68 -22.87
N LEU A 233 -1.28 -4.89 -23.41
CA LEU A 233 -0.48 -6.00 -22.92
C LEU A 233 0.59 -6.33 -23.96
N VAL A 234 1.84 -6.40 -23.51
CA VAL A 234 2.99 -6.79 -24.33
C VAL A 234 3.62 -8.02 -23.68
N GLY A 235 3.41 -9.19 -24.27
CA GLY A 235 4.16 -10.41 -23.99
C GLY A 235 5.29 -10.62 -24.99
N ASP A 236 5.95 -11.78 -24.92
CA ASP A 236 7.10 -12.10 -25.78
C ASP A 236 6.72 -12.16 -27.27
N ASP A 237 5.67 -12.92 -27.61
CA ASP A 237 5.26 -13.17 -29.01
C ASP A 237 3.91 -12.53 -29.36
N LEU A 238 3.30 -11.81 -28.42
CA LEU A 238 1.94 -11.32 -28.54
C LEU A 238 1.78 -9.93 -27.92
N THR A 239 1.29 -8.99 -28.71
CA THR A 239 0.84 -7.66 -28.24
C THR A 239 -0.67 -7.54 -28.38
N ILE A 240 -1.36 -7.13 -27.32
CA ILE A 240 -2.81 -6.91 -27.31
C ILE A 240 -3.07 -5.46 -26.92
N THR A 241 -3.93 -4.79 -27.68
CA THR A 241 -4.44 -3.45 -27.37
C THR A 241 -5.96 -3.51 -27.29
N SER A 242 -6.54 -2.94 -26.24
CA SER A 242 -7.98 -2.98 -25.99
C SER A 242 -8.41 -1.85 -25.05
N PRO A 243 -9.68 -1.40 -25.06
CA PRO A 243 -10.18 -0.53 -23.99
C PRO A 243 -10.04 -1.14 -22.60
N GLU A 244 -10.20 -2.46 -22.51
CA GLU A 244 -10.09 -3.22 -21.27
C GLU A 244 -9.40 -4.57 -21.54
N ILE A 245 -8.46 -4.94 -20.66
CA ILE A 245 -7.80 -6.25 -20.65
C ILE A 245 -7.89 -6.79 -19.22
N GLN A 246 -8.45 -7.98 -19.07
CA GLN A 246 -8.57 -8.68 -17.80
C GLN A 246 -7.76 -9.97 -17.83
N LEU A 247 -6.86 -10.12 -16.87
CA LEU A 247 -6.04 -11.29 -16.62
C LEU A 247 -6.62 -12.07 -15.45
N TYR A 248 -6.87 -13.35 -15.66
CA TYR A 248 -7.27 -14.30 -14.63
C TYR A 248 -6.07 -15.15 -14.26
N MET A 249 -5.83 -15.20 -12.97
CA MET A 249 -4.67 -15.86 -12.39
C MET A 249 -5.12 -17.12 -11.66
N ASN A 250 -4.30 -18.15 -11.69
CA ASN A 250 -4.47 -19.39 -10.96
C ASN A 250 -3.16 -19.73 -10.25
N GLU A 251 -3.18 -19.76 -8.92
CA GLU A 251 -1.97 -19.95 -8.09
C GLU A 251 -0.85 -18.95 -8.44
N GLY A 252 -1.22 -17.70 -8.73
CA GLY A 252 -0.28 -16.63 -9.09
C GLY A 252 0.25 -16.68 -10.53
N LEU A 253 -0.14 -17.66 -11.34
CA LEU A 253 0.21 -17.77 -12.76
C LEU A 253 -0.94 -17.33 -13.65
N LEU A 254 -0.63 -16.76 -14.82
CA LEU A 254 -1.64 -16.38 -15.81
C LEU A 254 -2.30 -17.65 -16.38
N ASP A 255 -3.63 -17.75 -16.25
CA ASP A 255 -4.43 -18.89 -16.73
C ASP A 255 -5.27 -18.49 -17.96
N ARG A 256 -5.82 -17.27 -17.94
CA ARG A 256 -6.70 -16.77 -19.01
C ARG A 256 -6.61 -15.27 -19.14
N LEU A 257 -6.70 -14.77 -20.37
CA LEU A 257 -6.76 -13.36 -20.71
C LEU A 257 -8.03 -13.09 -21.50
N VAL A 258 -8.75 -12.04 -21.13
CA VAL A 258 -9.92 -11.56 -21.88
C VAL A 258 -9.73 -10.08 -22.20
N ALA A 259 -9.77 -9.72 -23.47
CA ALA A 259 -9.70 -8.33 -23.93
C ALA A 259 -11.02 -7.97 -24.60
N PHE A 260 -11.66 -6.90 -24.14
CA PHE A 260 -12.99 -6.52 -24.61
C PHE A 260 -13.20 -5.02 -24.59
N THR A 261 -14.22 -4.60 -25.33
CA THR A 261 -14.72 -3.24 -25.28
C THR A 261 -15.91 -3.15 -24.35
N HIS A 262 -15.85 -2.31 -23.32
CA HIS A 262 -17.03 -1.99 -22.54
C HIS A 262 -17.95 -1.08 -23.36
N THR A 263 -19.05 -1.60 -23.89
CA THR A 263 -20.11 -0.76 -24.45
C THR A 263 -20.85 -0.13 -23.29
N ASN A 264 -20.65 1.18 -23.07
CA ASN A 264 -21.49 1.93 -22.15
C ASN A 264 -22.93 1.94 -22.70
N GLU A 265 -23.78 1.04 -22.20
CA GLU A 265 -25.21 1.03 -22.49
C GLU A 265 -25.84 2.32 -21.93
N GLY A 266 -25.89 3.37 -22.74
CA GLY A 266 -26.56 4.62 -22.33
C GLY A 266 -26.32 5.84 -23.19
N VAL A 267 -25.24 5.90 -23.98
CA VAL A 267 -24.92 7.11 -24.76
C VAL A 267 -25.06 6.83 -26.26
N ARG A 268 -26.28 7.01 -26.78
CA ARG A 268 -26.51 7.15 -28.22
C ARG A 268 -26.07 8.54 -28.68
N THR A 269 -24.79 8.72 -28.91
CA THR A 269 -24.28 9.86 -29.69
C THR A 269 -23.42 9.32 -30.83
N VAL A 270 -23.60 9.92 -32.02
CA VAL A 270 -22.88 9.71 -33.28
C VAL A 270 -21.52 9.05 -33.06
N GLU A 271 -21.41 7.76 -33.44
CA GLU A 271 -20.30 6.86 -33.11
C GLU A 271 -18.93 7.44 -33.47
N PRO A 272 -18.05 7.77 -32.50
CA PRO A 272 -16.65 7.47 -32.69
C PRO A 272 -16.51 5.95 -32.78
N LEU A 273 -15.63 5.45 -33.67
CA LEU A 273 -15.26 4.03 -33.71
C LEU A 273 -14.88 3.62 -32.27
N VAL A 274 -15.65 2.74 -31.65
CA VAL A 274 -15.26 2.22 -30.34
C VAL A 274 -14.01 1.37 -30.58
N PRO A 275 -12.89 1.61 -29.88
CA PRO A 275 -11.65 0.89 -30.17
C PRO A 275 -11.87 -0.60 -29.93
N GLN A 276 -11.76 -1.42 -30.97
CA GLN A 276 -11.89 -2.87 -30.83
C GLN A 276 -10.58 -3.47 -30.30
N PRO A 277 -10.67 -4.58 -29.53
CA PRO A 277 -9.53 -5.41 -29.24
C PRO A 277 -8.74 -5.80 -30.50
N VAL A 278 -7.43 -5.60 -30.46
CA VAL A 278 -6.49 -6.03 -31.50
C VAL A 278 -5.39 -6.85 -30.86
N ALA A 279 -5.15 -8.05 -31.37
CA ALA A 279 -4.00 -8.87 -31.03
C ALA A 279 -3.07 -8.99 -32.25
N VAL A 280 -1.79 -8.72 -32.05
CA VAL A 280 -0.74 -8.81 -33.06
C VAL A 280 0.30 -9.81 -32.58
N GLY A 281 0.46 -10.89 -33.33
CA GLY A 281 1.57 -11.84 -33.19
C GLY A 281 2.53 -11.69 -34.38
N GLU A 282 3.55 -12.56 -34.45
CA GLU A 282 4.58 -12.49 -35.51
C GLU A 282 4.00 -12.57 -36.94
N ASP A 283 3.07 -13.50 -37.16
CA ASP A 283 2.52 -13.81 -38.49
C ASP A 283 1.03 -13.49 -38.64
N PHE A 284 0.39 -12.92 -37.62
CA PHE A 284 -1.05 -12.69 -37.62
C PHE A 284 -1.45 -11.40 -36.91
N GLN A 285 -2.60 -10.87 -37.35
CA GLN A 285 -3.33 -9.83 -36.65
C GLN A 285 -4.79 -10.27 -36.52
N LEU A 286 -5.31 -10.26 -35.31
CA LEU A 286 -6.71 -10.55 -34.99
C LEU A 286 -7.38 -9.28 -34.48
N THR A 287 -8.57 -8.99 -35.00
CA THR A 287 -9.44 -7.91 -34.53
C THR A 287 -10.83 -8.49 -34.30
N ALA A 288 -11.38 -8.26 -33.11
CA ALA A 288 -12.66 -8.80 -32.70
C ALA A 288 -13.33 -7.88 -31.68
N ASP A 289 -14.62 -8.05 -31.42
CA ASP A 289 -15.33 -7.32 -30.36
C ASP A 289 -14.87 -7.77 -28.96
N SER A 290 -14.42 -9.02 -28.86
CA SER A 290 -13.81 -9.62 -27.69
C SER A 290 -12.79 -10.67 -28.11
N LEU A 291 -11.68 -10.76 -27.37
CA LEU A 291 -10.65 -11.78 -27.50
C LEU A 291 -10.57 -12.53 -26.16
N ASP A 292 -10.57 -13.85 -26.24
CA ASP A 292 -10.46 -14.74 -25.09
C ASP A 292 -9.35 -15.75 -25.37
N ILE A 293 -8.31 -15.72 -24.54
CA ILE A 293 -7.07 -16.48 -24.72
C ILE A 293 -6.85 -17.30 -23.46
N SER A 294 -6.79 -18.62 -23.60
CA SER A 294 -6.39 -19.51 -22.52
C SER A 294 -4.89 -19.78 -22.62
N VAL A 295 -4.18 -19.63 -21.51
CA VAL A 295 -2.75 -19.93 -21.39
C VAL A 295 -2.67 -21.25 -20.62
N PRO A 296 -2.61 -22.41 -21.31
CA PRO A 296 -2.48 -23.67 -20.59
C PRO A 296 -1.17 -23.64 -19.79
N LYS A 297 -1.20 -24.12 -18.54
CA LYS A 297 0.02 -24.36 -17.76
C LYS A 297 0.95 -25.22 -18.61
N GLU A 298 2.04 -24.65 -19.13
CA GLU A 298 3.08 -25.45 -19.75
C GLU A 298 3.66 -26.37 -18.68
N VAL A 299 3.39 -27.66 -18.84
CA VAL A 299 4.07 -28.70 -18.08
C VAL A 299 5.50 -28.74 -18.65
N MET A 300 6.47 -28.16 -17.94
CA MET A 300 7.89 -28.45 -18.20
C MET A 300 8.11 -29.95 -17.94
N GLU A 301 8.38 -30.70 -19.00
CA GLU A 301 9.10 -32.00 -18.92
C GLU A 301 10.59 -31.79 -18.60
#